data_AF-A0A6M1ZVM4-F1
#
_entry.id   AF-A0A6M1ZVM4-F1
#
_cell.length_a   1.000
_cell.length_b   1.000
_cell.length_c   1.000
_cell.angle_alpha   90.00
_cell.angle_beta   90.00
_cell.angle_gamma   90.00
#
_symmetry.space_group_name_H-M   'P 1'
#
loop_
_entity.id
_entity.type
_entity.pdbx_description
1 polymer ?
#
loop_
_entity_poly.entity_id
_entity_poly.type
_entity_poly.pdbx_seq_one_letter_code
_entity_poly.pdbx_strand_id
1 'polypeptide(L)'
;NRKQIDIDLIKICKKIANQLPNLNQLMNNEDFTELNNSKKAAILRNILNDQANQAAIQRIQDLDLSGLFLKTLPDELNLFTGLTTLSLWRNNLTALPVGFLNNARVLKTLSLMDNKLETLPVGFLNNATALKNLNLNGTQLTALPIGFLNNATALETLCLNDNKLTALPANFLDDARSLERLWLDNNKLTTLPIGDSLLKRSYI
;
A
#
# COMPACT_ATOMS: atom_id res chain seq x y z
N ASN A 1 -12.13 -11.30 7.49
CA ASN A 1 -13.58 -11.31 7.81
C ASN A 1 -14.32 -10.48 6.77
N ARG A 2 -15.19 -11.08 5.95
CA ARG A 2 -15.91 -10.42 4.84
C ARG A 2 -16.64 -9.14 5.26
N LYS A 3 -17.23 -9.12 6.47
CA LYS A 3 -17.92 -7.94 7.01
C LYS A 3 -17.00 -6.72 7.15
N GLN A 4 -15.74 -6.93 7.55
CA GLN A 4 -14.79 -5.84 7.73
C GLN A 4 -14.29 -5.30 6.39
N ILE A 5 -14.10 -6.18 5.40
CA ILE A 5 -13.74 -5.79 4.03
C ILE A 5 -14.82 -4.89 3.43
N ASP A 6 -16.10 -5.23 3.64
CA ASP A 6 -17.21 -4.41 3.16
C ASP A 6 -17.24 -3.02 3.83
N ILE A 7 -16.99 -2.94 5.13
CA ILE A 7 -16.89 -1.67 5.86
C ILE A 7 -15.73 -0.82 5.32
N ASP A 8 -14.56 -1.42 5.14
CA ASP A 8 -13.37 -0.71 4.68
C ASP A 8 -13.51 -0.27 3.21
N LEU A 9 -14.16 -1.08 2.36
CA LEU A 9 -14.53 -0.69 0.99
C LEU A 9 -15.45 0.55 1.00
N ILE A 10 -16.48 0.59 1.86
CA ILE A 10 -17.36 1.76 1.95
C ILE A 10 -16.59 3.03 2.33
N LYS A 11 -15.63 2.94 3.25
CA LYS A 11 -14.78 4.09 3.63
C LYS A 11 -13.90 4.56 2.47
N ILE A 12 -13.31 3.63 1.72
CA ILE A 12 -12.51 3.94 0.54
C ILE A 12 -13.38 4.63 -0.52
N CYS A 13 -14.56 4.07 -0.81
CA CYS A 13 -15.51 4.67 -1.75
C CYS A 13 -15.96 6.07 -1.34
N LYS A 14 -16.18 6.34 -0.04
CA LYS A 14 -16.42 7.71 0.46
C LYS A 14 -15.28 8.67 0.11
N LYS A 15 -14.04 8.21 0.15
CA LYS A 15 -12.86 9.04 -0.09
C LYS A 15 -12.68 9.41 -1.57
N ILE A 16 -13.02 8.49 -2.46
CA ILE A 16 -12.94 8.70 -3.91
C ILE A 16 -14.23 9.22 -4.53
N ALA A 17 -15.32 9.34 -3.75
CA ALA A 17 -16.64 9.73 -4.24
C ALA A 17 -16.59 11.01 -5.09
N ASN A 18 -15.88 12.04 -4.63
CA ASN A 18 -15.76 13.31 -5.37
C ASN A 18 -15.02 13.21 -6.70
N GLN A 19 -14.28 12.12 -6.94
CA GLN A 19 -13.57 11.85 -8.19
C GLN A 19 -14.40 11.02 -9.17
N LEU A 20 -15.57 10.52 -8.74
CA LEU A 20 -16.48 9.67 -9.50
C LEU A 20 -17.91 10.19 -9.33
N PRO A 21 -18.44 11.03 -10.26
CA PRO A 21 -19.74 11.70 -10.08
C PRO A 21 -20.91 10.78 -9.71
N ASN A 22 -21.01 9.62 -10.39
CA ASN A 22 -22.04 8.62 -10.11
C ASN A 22 -21.93 8.05 -8.70
N LEU A 23 -20.70 7.85 -8.21
CA LEU A 23 -20.43 7.41 -6.86
C LEU A 23 -20.81 8.50 -5.85
N ASN A 24 -20.45 9.76 -6.10
CA ASN A 24 -20.84 10.87 -5.22
C ASN A 24 -22.37 10.98 -5.08
N GLN A 25 -23.10 10.90 -6.20
CA GLN A 25 -24.56 10.93 -6.17
C GLN A 25 -25.12 9.76 -5.35
N LEU A 26 -24.64 8.53 -5.57
CA LEU A 26 -25.08 7.36 -4.84
C LEU A 26 -24.80 7.49 -3.33
N MET A 27 -23.61 7.97 -2.95
CA MET A 27 -23.21 8.07 -1.55
C MET A 27 -24.04 9.08 -0.75
N ASN A 28 -24.74 9.98 -1.44
CA ASN A 28 -25.65 10.98 -0.86
C ASN A 28 -27.14 10.60 -1.02
N ASN A 29 -27.45 9.47 -1.64
CA ASN A 29 -28.83 9.00 -1.80
C ASN A 29 -29.34 8.33 -0.50
N GLU A 30 -30.53 8.75 -0.03
CA GLU A 30 -31.11 8.28 1.23
C GLU A 30 -31.31 6.76 1.25
N ASP A 31 -31.93 6.18 0.20
CA ASP A 31 -32.14 4.73 0.09
C ASP A 31 -30.82 3.96 0.23
N PHE A 32 -29.75 4.46 -0.40
CA PHE A 32 -28.42 3.85 -0.28
C PHE A 32 -27.89 3.92 1.16
N THR A 33 -28.11 5.03 1.87
CA THR A 33 -27.65 5.17 3.27
C THR A 33 -28.37 4.22 4.23
N GLU A 34 -29.61 3.82 3.94
CA GLU A 34 -30.39 2.86 4.74
C GLU A 34 -29.97 1.40 4.54
N LEU A 35 -29.28 1.10 3.43
CA LEU A 35 -28.82 -0.26 3.16
C LEU A 35 -27.81 -0.75 4.21
N ASN A 36 -27.83 -2.06 4.48
CA ASN A 36 -26.78 -2.70 5.26
C ASN A 36 -25.43 -2.70 4.49
N ASN A 37 -24.32 -2.87 5.22
CA ASN A 37 -22.97 -2.77 4.63
C ASN A 37 -22.70 -3.79 3.52
N SER A 38 -23.28 -4.99 3.60
CA SER A 38 -23.11 -6.02 2.56
C SER A 38 -23.75 -5.59 1.24
N LYS A 39 -24.99 -5.07 1.29
CA LYS A 39 -25.69 -4.52 0.11
C LYS A 39 -24.98 -3.29 -0.45
N LYS A 40 -24.55 -2.36 0.42
CA LYS A 40 -23.74 -1.20 0.01
C LYS A 40 -22.47 -1.64 -0.72
N ALA A 41 -21.71 -2.53 -0.13
CA ALA A 41 -20.47 -3.03 -0.71
C ALA A 41 -20.70 -3.75 -2.04
N ALA A 42 -21.78 -4.54 -2.18
CA ALA A 42 -22.13 -5.16 -3.47
C ALA A 42 -22.37 -4.12 -4.58
N ILE A 43 -23.14 -3.06 -4.30
CA ILE A 43 -23.40 -1.98 -5.26
C ILE A 43 -22.09 -1.25 -5.60
N LEU A 44 -21.29 -0.92 -4.59
CA LEU A 44 -19.99 -0.25 -4.78
C LEU A 44 -19.04 -1.06 -5.64
N ARG A 45 -18.97 -2.38 -5.44
CA ARG A 45 -18.17 -3.27 -6.30
C ARG A 45 -18.63 -3.22 -7.74
N ASN A 46 -19.94 -3.26 -7.99
CA ASN A 46 -20.48 -3.17 -9.35
C ASN A 46 -20.07 -1.83 -10.00
N ILE A 47 -20.18 -0.71 -9.27
CA ILE A 47 -19.77 0.61 -9.77
C ILE A 47 -18.27 0.65 -10.09
N LEU A 48 -17.41 0.14 -9.20
CA LEU A 48 -15.97 0.14 -9.42
C LEU A 48 -15.55 -0.76 -10.59
N ASN A 49 -16.30 -1.82 -10.87
CA ASN A 49 -16.01 -2.73 -11.98
C ASN A 49 -16.70 -2.34 -13.30
N ASP A 50 -17.64 -1.39 -13.28
CA ASP A 50 -18.33 -0.90 -14.48
C ASP A 50 -17.34 -0.27 -15.47
N GLN A 51 -17.40 -0.71 -16.73
CA GLN A 51 -16.57 -0.21 -17.82
C GLN A 51 -16.69 1.31 -18.01
N ALA A 52 -17.87 1.88 -17.78
CA ALA A 52 -18.09 3.32 -17.88
C ALA A 52 -17.27 4.13 -16.86
N ASN A 53 -16.92 3.52 -15.71
CA ASN A 53 -16.16 4.19 -14.65
C ASN A 53 -14.66 3.94 -14.74
N GLN A 54 -14.19 2.94 -15.50
CA GLN A 54 -12.77 2.57 -15.58
C GLN A 54 -11.88 3.73 -16.02
N ALA A 55 -12.30 4.49 -17.03
CA ALA A 55 -11.53 5.63 -17.51
C ALA A 55 -11.38 6.75 -16.45
N ALA A 56 -12.35 6.90 -15.55
CA ALA A 56 -12.26 7.85 -14.44
C ALA A 56 -11.39 7.29 -13.31
N ILE A 57 -11.56 6.01 -12.96
CA ILE A 57 -10.74 5.31 -11.96
C ILE A 57 -9.25 5.35 -12.33
N GLN A 58 -8.92 5.11 -13.60
CA GLN A 58 -7.54 5.14 -14.09
C GLN A 58 -6.91 6.54 -14.12
N ARG A 59 -7.72 7.61 -14.05
CA ARG A 59 -7.21 8.98 -13.92
C ARG A 59 -6.85 9.36 -12.49
N ILE A 60 -7.23 8.55 -11.51
CA ILE A 60 -6.88 8.80 -10.11
C ILE A 60 -5.39 8.49 -9.94
N GLN A 61 -4.61 9.54 -9.73
CA GLN A 61 -3.15 9.46 -9.58
C GLN A 61 -2.69 9.55 -8.13
N ASP A 62 -3.44 10.29 -7.29
CA ASP A 62 -3.13 10.49 -5.89
C ASP A 62 -4.32 10.03 -5.04
N LEU A 63 -4.06 9.06 -4.17
CA LEU A 63 -5.09 8.49 -3.30
C LEU A 63 -4.62 8.48 -1.85
N ASP A 64 -5.23 9.34 -1.06
CA ASP A 64 -5.01 9.41 0.39
C ASP A 64 -6.13 8.67 1.16
N LEU A 65 -5.77 7.53 1.72
CA LEU A 65 -6.61 6.66 2.55
C LEU A 65 -6.13 6.63 4.01
N SER A 66 -5.35 7.63 4.42
CA SER A 66 -4.72 7.68 5.73
C SER A 66 -5.73 8.01 6.83
N GLY A 67 -5.53 7.46 8.03
CA GLY A 67 -6.39 7.76 9.18
C GLY A 67 -7.84 7.28 9.07
N LEU A 68 -8.15 6.35 8.16
CA LEU A 68 -9.51 5.82 7.96
C LEU A 68 -9.85 4.64 8.89
N PHE A 69 -8.96 4.30 9.81
CA PHE A 69 -9.07 3.13 10.69
C PHE A 69 -9.34 1.84 9.91
N LEU A 70 -8.77 1.71 8.70
CA LEU A 70 -8.89 0.51 7.88
C LEU A 70 -8.26 -0.66 8.63
N LYS A 71 -8.95 -1.80 8.68
CA LYS A 71 -8.40 -3.04 9.24
C LYS A 71 -7.99 -4.01 8.14
N THR A 72 -8.57 -3.85 6.96
CA THR A 72 -8.34 -4.65 5.76
C THR A 72 -8.29 -3.75 4.53
N LEU A 73 -7.69 -4.24 3.45
CA LEU A 73 -7.78 -3.63 2.14
C LEU A 73 -8.59 -4.54 1.20
N PRO A 74 -9.57 -4.00 0.47
CA PRO A 74 -10.35 -4.75 -0.51
C PRO A 74 -9.56 -4.90 -1.83
N ASP A 75 -9.75 -6.01 -2.55
CA ASP A 75 -9.01 -6.31 -3.79
C ASP A 75 -9.26 -5.26 -4.90
N GLU A 76 -10.39 -4.56 -4.83
CA GLU A 76 -10.77 -3.47 -5.71
C GLU A 76 -9.76 -2.32 -5.72
N LEU A 77 -8.88 -2.21 -4.72
CA LEU A 77 -7.78 -1.24 -4.74
C LEU A 77 -6.78 -1.49 -5.89
N ASN A 78 -6.73 -2.71 -6.45
CA ASN A 78 -5.93 -3.02 -7.65
C ASN A 78 -6.54 -2.51 -8.97
N LEU A 79 -7.76 -1.94 -8.95
CA LEU A 79 -8.39 -1.33 -10.13
C LEU A 79 -7.79 0.05 -10.46
N PHE A 80 -7.17 0.72 -9.48
CA PHE A 80 -6.61 2.06 -9.62
C PHE A 80 -5.19 1.99 -10.24
N THR A 81 -5.11 1.52 -11.48
CA THR A 81 -3.84 1.27 -12.19
C THR A 81 -3.05 2.54 -12.54
N GLY A 82 -3.70 3.70 -12.48
CA GLY A 82 -3.09 5.01 -12.71
C GLY A 82 -2.44 5.64 -11.47
N LEU A 83 -2.50 5.00 -10.30
CA LEU A 83 -1.95 5.57 -9.07
C LEU A 83 -0.45 5.79 -9.16
N THR A 84 -0.05 7.02 -8.90
CA THR A 84 1.35 7.45 -8.72
C THR A 84 1.70 7.63 -7.23
N THR A 85 0.71 7.98 -6.40
CA THR A 85 0.85 8.12 -4.96
C THR A 85 -0.29 7.38 -4.25
N LEU A 86 0.07 6.49 -3.32
CA LEU A 86 -0.88 5.83 -2.43
C LEU A 86 -0.44 6.02 -0.99
N SER A 87 -1.30 6.66 -0.20
CA SER A 87 -1.06 6.93 1.21
C SER A 87 -2.05 6.14 2.07
N LEU A 88 -1.53 5.28 2.93
CA LEU A 88 -2.28 4.38 3.82
C LEU A 88 -1.83 4.52 5.29
N TRP A 89 -1.10 5.60 5.63
CA TRP A 89 -0.52 5.75 6.97
C TRP A 89 -1.59 5.91 8.06
N ARG A 90 -1.25 5.53 9.29
CA ARG A 90 -2.13 5.58 10.46
C ARG A 90 -3.47 4.87 10.26
N ASN A 91 -3.41 3.64 9.76
CA ASN A 91 -4.54 2.72 9.75
C ASN A 91 -4.30 1.58 10.76
N ASN A 92 -5.17 0.58 10.76
CA ASN A 92 -5.08 -0.60 11.62
C ASN A 92 -4.86 -1.87 10.79
N LEU A 93 -4.15 -1.77 9.67
CA LEU A 93 -3.88 -2.91 8.79
C LEU A 93 -2.97 -3.90 9.51
N THR A 94 -3.41 -5.14 9.64
CA THR A 94 -2.61 -6.24 10.21
C THR A 94 -2.00 -7.15 9.14
N ALA A 95 -2.53 -7.08 7.91
CA ALA A 95 -2.04 -7.79 6.74
C ALA A 95 -2.42 -7.02 5.47
N LEU A 96 -1.67 -7.26 4.40
CA LEU A 96 -1.99 -6.80 3.06
C LEU A 96 -2.58 -7.98 2.26
N PRO A 97 -3.57 -7.75 1.37
CA PRO A 97 -4.13 -8.82 0.55
C PRO A 97 -3.06 -9.40 -0.39
N VAL A 98 -3.23 -10.67 -0.74
CA VAL A 98 -2.38 -11.31 -1.75
C VAL A 98 -2.57 -10.56 -3.07
N GLY A 99 -1.47 -10.21 -3.72
CA GLY A 99 -1.50 -9.45 -4.97
C GLY A 99 -1.79 -7.96 -4.80
N PHE A 100 -1.73 -7.42 -3.59
CA PHE A 100 -1.64 -5.96 -3.39
C PHE A 100 -0.48 -5.40 -4.24
N LEU A 101 -0.75 -4.35 -5.01
CA LEU A 101 0.17 -3.71 -5.97
C LEU A 101 0.43 -4.49 -7.28
N ASN A 102 -0.30 -5.58 -7.57
CA ASN A 102 -0.08 -6.35 -8.81
C ASN A 102 -0.22 -5.51 -10.09
N ASN A 103 -1.03 -4.46 -10.06
CA ASN A 103 -1.25 -3.57 -11.21
C ASN A 103 -0.64 -2.18 -11.02
N ALA A 104 0.14 -1.94 -9.97
CA ALA A 104 0.64 -0.62 -9.58
C ALA A 104 1.94 -0.23 -10.30
N ARG A 105 2.00 -0.44 -11.63
CA ARG A 105 3.23 -0.27 -12.44
C ARG A 105 3.76 1.16 -12.50
N VAL A 106 2.89 2.15 -12.29
CA VAL A 106 3.23 3.58 -12.33
C VAL A 106 3.30 4.21 -10.94
N LEU A 107 3.13 3.42 -9.87
CA LEU A 107 3.19 3.90 -8.49
C LEU A 107 4.61 4.32 -8.15
N LYS A 108 4.77 5.55 -7.69
CA LYS A 108 6.06 6.18 -7.34
C LYS A 108 6.24 6.31 -5.84
N THR A 109 5.15 6.51 -5.10
CA THR A 109 5.19 6.73 -3.65
C THR A 109 4.13 5.87 -2.96
N LEU A 110 4.58 5.09 -1.97
CA LEU A 110 3.72 4.30 -1.10
C LEU A 110 4.08 4.56 0.37
N SER A 111 3.08 4.95 1.15
CA SER A 111 3.22 5.04 2.62
C SER A 111 2.27 4.07 3.31
N LEU A 112 2.83 3.15 4.08
CA LEU A 112 2.13 2.20 4.96
C LEU A 112 2.45 2.48 6.44
N MET A 113 3.10 3.61 6.74
CA MET A 113 3.57 4.00 8.06
C MET A 113 2.48 3.89 9.14
N ASP A 114 2.86 3.55 10.37
CA ASP A 114 1.94 3.45 11.52
C ASP A 114 0.76 2.51 11.27
N ASN A 115 1.04 1.33 10.72
CA ASN A 115 0.11 0.19 10.68
C ASN A 115 0.59 -0.93 11.63
N LYS A 116 -0.02 -2.11 11.59
CA LYS A 116 0.29 -3.26 12.47
C LYS A 116 0.70 -4.49 11.65
N LEU A 117 1.46 -4.27 10.58
CA LEU A 117 1.93 -5.29 9.66
C LEU A 117 3.15 -6.02 10.25
N GLU A 118 2.96 -7.25 10.70
CA GLU A 118 4.06 -8.08 11.20
C GLU A 118 4.86 -8.74 10.06
N THR A 119 4.22 -8.91 8.89
CA THR A 119 4.79 -9.50 7.67
C THR A 119 4.27 -8.79 6.42
N LEU A 120 4.97 -8.98 5.29
CA LEU A 120 4.55 -8.54 3.96
C LEU A 120 4.37 -9.77 3.04
N PRO A 121 3.44 -9.72 2.07
CA PRO A 121 3.25 -10.83 1.14
C PRO A 121 4.50 -11.05 0.28
N VAL A 122 4.75 -12.30 -0.11
CA VAL A 122 5.80 -12.64 -1.08
C VAL A 122 5.54 -11.91 -2.39
N GLY A 123 6.58 -11.29 -2.95
CA GLY A 123 6.47 -10.53 -4.20
C GLY A 123 5.76 -9.19 -4.08
N PHE A 124 5.62 -8.65 -2.86
CA PHE A 124 4.96 -7.36 -2.59
C PHE A 124 5.37 -6.22 -3.54
N LEU A 125 6.64 -6.14 -3.94
CA LEU A 125 7.16 -5.09 -4.84
C LEU A 125 7.34 -5.54 -6.29
N ASN A 126 6.99 -6.79 -6.66
CA ASN A 126 7.32 -7.36 -7.98
C ASN A 126 6.80 -6.56 -9.17
N ASN A 127 5.62 -5.92 -9.01
CA ASN A 127 4.97 -5.16 -10.08
C ASN A 127 5.03 -3.64 -9.88
N ALA A 128 5.58 -3.16 -8.75
CA ALA A 128 5.70 -1.74 -8.44
C ALA A 128 7.04 -1.18 -8.98
N THR A 129 7.31 -1.40 -10.27
CA THR A 129 8.63 -1.16 -10.88
C THR A 129 9.02 0.31 -10.96
N ALA A 130 8.05 1.24 -10.89
CA ALA A 130 8.29 2.69 -10.85
C ALA A 130 8.40 3.26 -9.42
N LEU A 131 8.33 2.42 -8.38
CA LEU A 131 8.30 2.86 -7.00
C LEU A 131 9.64 3.46 -6.60
N LYS A 132 9.62 4.72 -6.17
CA LYS A 132 10.78 5.51 -5.74
C LYS A 132 10.86 5.66 -4.23
N ASN A 133 9.72 5.82 -3.57
CA ASN A 133 9.63 6.06 -2.14
C ASN A 133 8.70 5.03 -1.48
N LEU A 134 9.25 4.25 -0.56
CA LEU A 134 8.51 3.30 0.24
C LEU A 134 8.70 3.59 1.73
N ASN A 135 7.61 3.94 2.40
CA ASN A 135 7.61 4.15 3.85
C ASN A 135 6.87 3.01 4.57
N LEU A 136 7.62 2.18 5.30
CA LEU A 136 7.17 1.09 6.16
C LEU A 136 7.53 1.35 7.64
N ASN A 137 7.79 2.61 8.00
CA ASN A 137 8.10 3.02 9.37
C ASN A 137 7.00 2.57 10.34
N GLY A 138 7.38 2.07 11.52
CA GLY A 138 6.40 1.85 12.60
C GLY A 138 5.37 0.77 12.28
N THR A 139 5.64 -0.13 11.33
CA THR A 139 4.66 -1.15 10.90
C THR A 139 4.70 -2.43 11.74
N GLN A 140 5.73 -2.62 12.56
CA GLN A 140 5.98 -3.81 13.42
C GLN A 140 6.51 -5.04 12.69
N LEU A 141 7.13 -4.85 11.52
CA LEU A 141 7.69 -5.94 10.73
C LEU A 141 8.75 -6.70 11.52
N THR A 142 8.63 -8.03 11.52
CA THR A 142 9.59 -8.93 12.20
C THR A 142 10.63 -9.49 11.23
N ALA A 143 10.27 -9.59 9.94
CA ALA A 143 11.14 -9.99 8.84
C ALA A 143 10.66 -9.36 7.53
N LEU A 144 11.56 -9.29 6.55
CA LEU A 144 11.23 -8.97 5.16
C LEU A 144 11.19 -10.26 4.33
N PRO A 145 10.31 -10.37 3.32
CA PRO A 145 10.26 -11.55 2.47
C PRO A 145 11.57 -11.70 1.67
N ILE A 146 11.91 -12.94 1.31
CA ILE A 146 13.04 -13.22 0.42
C ILE A 146 12.83 -12.49 -0.91
N GLY A 147 13.88 -11.84 -1.39
CA GLY A 147 13.86 -11.08 -2.63
C GLY A 147 13.02 -9.79 -2.57
N PHE A 148 12.83 -9.22 -1.38
CA PHE A 148 12.04 -8.00 -1.15
C PHE A 148 12.37 -6.87 -2.14
N LEU A 149 13.64 -6.70 -2.51
CA LEU A 149 14.11 -5.64 -3.41
C LEU A 149 14.42 -6.08 -4.86
N ASN A 150 14.27 -7.36 -5.22
CA ASN A 150 14.75 -7.90 -6.50
C ASN A 150 14.22 -7.13 -7.74
N ASN A 151 13.00 -6.61 -7.66
CA ASN A 151 12.34 -5.88 -8.75
C ASN A 151 12.17 -4.38 -8.45
N ALA A 152 12.61 -3.90 -7.29
CA ALA A 152 12.47 -2.52 -6.84
C ALA A 152 13.59 -1.63 -7.41
N THR A 153 13.86 -1.75 -8.71
CA THR A 153 15.02 -1.15 -9.38
C THR A 153 15.02 0.37 -9.41
N ALA A 154 13.85 1.00 -9.31
CA ALA A 154 13.68 2.46 -9.23
C ALA A 154 13.62 3.00 -7.80
N LEU A 155 13.71 2.14 -6.77
CA LEU A 155 13.54 2.55 -5.38
C LEU A 155 14.73 3.39 -4.93
N GLU A 156 14.47 4.65 -4.63
CA GLU A 156 15.47 5.62 -4.19
C GLU A 156 15.52 5.71 -2.66
N THR A 157 14.39 5.44 -2.00
CA THR A 157 14.18 5.73 -0.59
C THR A 157 13.32 4.67 0.09
N LEU A 158 13.87 4.06 1.15
CA LEU A 158 13.22 3.01 1.93
C LEU A 158 13.26 3.33 3.43
N CYS A 159 12.11 3.57 4.04
CA CYS A 159 11.98 3.71 5.49
C CYS A 159 11.55 2.38 6.12
N LEU A 160 12.42 1.79 6.93
CA LEU A 160 12.16 0.59 7.72
C LEU A 160 12.43 0.79 9.21
N ASN A 161 12.70 2.03 9.65
CA ASN A 161 12.91 2.35 11.05
C ASN A 161 11.66 2.10 11.91
N ASP A 162 11.84 1.95 13.22
CA ASP A 162 10.78 1.66 14.19
C ASP A 162 10.02 0.36 13.90
N ASN A 163 10.73 -0.67 13.44
CA ASN A 163 10.21 -2.02 13.25
C ASN A 163 10.81 -3.00 14.26
N LYS A 164 10.59 -4.31 14.07
CA LYS A 164 11.08 -5.39 14.94
C LYS A 164 12.01 -6.33 14.18
N LEU A 165 12.65 -5.86 13.10
CA LEU A 165 13.50 -6.66 12.24
C LEU A 165 14.72 -7.15 13.02
N THR A 166 14.97 -8.46 13.01
CA THR A 166 16.14 -9.07 13.65
C THR A 166 17.29 -9.33 12.69
N ALA A 167 16.97 -9.48 11.41
CA ALA A 167 17.91 -9.62 10.32
C ALA A 167 17.30 -9.06 9.03
N LEU A 168 18.16 -8.74 8.06
CA LEU A 168 17.76 -8.50 6.67
C LEU A 168 18.04 -9.76 5.84
N PRO A 169 17.32 -9.98 4.73
CA PRO A 169 17.63 -11.06 3.80
C PRO A 169 19.09 -11.03 3.35
N ALA A 170 19.68 -12.20 3.05
CA ALA A 170 20.98 -12.24 2.38
C ALA A 170 20.89 -11.48 1.05
N ASN A 171 21.98 -10.80 0.68
CA ASN A 171 22.05 -10.05 -0.58
C ASN A 171 20.97 -8.95 -0.70
N PHE A 172 20.51 -8.42 0.44
CA PHE A 172 19.42 -7.44 0.50
C PHE A 172 19.60 -6.25 -0.45
N LEU A 173 20.84 -5.82 -0.67
CA LEU A 173 21.18 -4.64 -1.48
C LEU A 173 21.64 -4.96 -2.90
N ASP A 174 21.82 -6.24 -3.28
CA ASP A 174 22.42 -6.61 -4.57
C ASP A 174 21.65 -6.06 -5.78
N ASP A 175 20.31 -6.04 -5.69
CA ASP A 175 19.41 -5.55 -6.73
C ASP A 175 18.93 -4.10 -6.50
N ALA A 176 19.29 -3.47 -5.38
CA ALA A 176 18.81 -2.15 -4.96
C ALA A 176 19.59 -0.99 -5.64
N ARG A 177 19.72 -1.04 -6.97
CA ARG A 177 20.64 -0.20 -7.76
C ARG A 177 20.42 1.31 -7.66
N SER A 178 19.19 1.75 -7.38
CA SER A 178 18.85 3.18 -7.28
C SER A 178 18.74 3.65 -5.83
N LEU A 179 18.93 2.78 -4.84
CA LEU A 179 18.66 3.09 -3.44
C LEU A 179 19.70 4.07 -2.91
N GLU A 180 19.25 5.27 -2.53
CA GLU A 180 20.12 6.33 -2.00
C GLU A 180 19.98 6.51 -0.50
N ARG A 181 18.80 6.20 0.04
CA ARG A 181 18.42 6.42 1.44
C ARG A 181 17.75 5.18 2.00
N LEU A 182 18.33 4.67 3.08
CA LEU A 182 17.81 3.53 3.85
C LEU A 182 17.82 3.91 5.33
N TRP A 183 16.64 3.85 5.95
CA TRP A 183 16.47 4.06 7.39
C TRP A 183 16.15 2.73 8.07
N LEU A 184 16.98 2.36 9.05
CA LEU A 184 16.88 1.09 9.79
C LEU A 184 16.89 1.28 11.31
N ASP A 185 16.96 2.52 11.79
CA ASP A 185 17.03 2.86 13.21
C ASP A 185 15.86 2.22 13.99
N ASN A 186 16.06 1.99 15.29
CA ASN A 186 15.05 1.40 16.17
C ASN A 186 14.48 0.04 15.68
N ASN A 187 15.34 -0.80 15.10
CA ASN A 187 15.10 -2.22 14.87
C ASN A 187 15.84 -3.10 15.90
N LYS A 188 15.84 -4.41 15.71
CA LYS A 188 16.56 -5.41 16.52
C LYS A 188 17.69 -6.07 15.72
N LEU A 189 18.24 -5.37 14.74
CA LEU A 189 19.30 -5.88 13.87
C LEU A 189 20.58 -6.09 14.67
N THR A 190 21.17 -7.28 14.56
CA THR A 190 22.49 -7.58 15.12
C THR A 190 23.62 -7.42 14.11
N THR A 191 23.26 -7.34 12.83
CA THR A 191 24.18 -7.16 11.70
C THR A 191 23.58 -6.17 10.73
N LEU A 192 24.43 -5.37 10.10
CA LEU A 192 24.05 -4.48 9.02
C LEU A 192 24.28 -5.18 7.68
N PRO A 193 23.49 -4.87 6.65
CA PRO A 193 23.71 -5.43 5.32
C PRO A 193 25.08 -4.92 4.83
N ILE A 194 26.00 -5.83 4.56
CA ILE A 194 27.26 -5.51 3.88
C ILE A 194 26.92 -5.46 2.39
N GLY A 195 26.83 -4.26 1.83
CA GLY A 195 26.78 -4.04 0.40
C GLY A 195 28.01 -3.23 -0.01
N ASP A 196 28.70 -3.64 -1.07
CA ASP A 196 29.87 -2.93 -1.62
C ASP A 196 29.53 -1.53 -2.16
N SER A 197 28.25 -1.13 -2.15
CA SER A 197 27.79 0.20 -2.54
C SER A 197 27.50 1.06 -1.31
N LEU A 198 28.33 2.09 -1.16
CA LEU A 198 28.16 3.23 -0.26
C LEU A 198 26.74 3.81 -0.42
N LEU A 199 25.81 3.46 0.48
CA LEU A 199 24.58 4.23 0.64
C LEU A 199 24.98 5.67 0.97
N LYS A 200 24.67 6.61 0.07
CA LYS A 200 25.11 8.02 0.17
C LYS A 200 24.70 8.66 1.51
N ARG A 201 23.59 8.19 2.11
CA ARG A 201 23.11 8.53 3.47
C ARG A 201 22.28 7.39 4.05
N SER A 202 22.95 6.39 4.63
CA SER A 202 22.29 5.49 5.59
C SER A 202 22.22 6.21 6.94
N TYR A 203 21.01 6.43 7.44
CA TYR A 203 20.80 6.79 8.85
C TYR A 203 20.42 5.48 9.55
N ILE A 204 21.25 5.11 10.52
CA ILE A 204 21.27 3.82 11.20
C ILE A 204 21.20 4.08 12.70
#